data_AF-Q5I0G6-F1
#
_entry.id   AF-Q5I0G6-F1
#
_cell.length_a   1.000
_cell.length_b   1.000
_cell.length_c   1.000
_cell.angle_alpha   90.00
_cell.angle_beta   90.00
_cell.angle_gamma   90.00
#
_symmetry.space_group_name_H-M   'P 1'
#
loop_
_entity.id
_entity.type
_entity.pdbx_description
1 polymer ?
#
loop_
_entity_poly.entity_id
_entity_poly.type
_entity_poly.pdbx_seq_one_letter_code
_entity_poly.pdbx_strand_id
1 'polypeptide(L)'
;GLDIEGVKTVINFTMPNTVKHYVHRVGRTARAGRAGRSVSLVGEEERKMLKEIVKAAKAPVKARILPQDVILKFRDKIEKMEKDVYAVLQLEAEEREVQQSEAQIDTAQRLLSKGKQTADQEPERSWFQTKEERKKEKIAKALQEFDLALRGKKKRKKFMKDVKKKGEMTAEERSQFEILKAQMFAERLAKRNRRTKRARAMPEEEPAAGPAKKQKQHKKSVFDEELTNTSKKALKQYRAGPSFEERKQLGLPRQRRGNFKSKSR
;
A
#
# COMPACT_ATOMS: atom_id res chain seq x y z
N GLY A 1 12.55 -17.66 14.39
CA GLY A 1 13.60 -18.00 13.41
C GLY A 1 13.52 -17.02 12.26
N LEU A 2 14.67 -16.53 11.79
CA LEU A 2 14.74 -15.53 10.72
C LEU A 2 14.30 -16.16 9.38
N ASP A 3 13.19 -15.68 8.81
CA ASP A 3 12.75 -16.11 7.47
C ASP A 3 13.17 -15.06 6.44
N ILE A 4 13.93 -15.50 5.45
CA ILE A 4 14.40 -14.65 4.36
C ILE A 4 13.85 -15.27 3.08
N GLU A 5 12.95 -14.55 2.42
CA GLU A 5 12.39 -14.99 1.15
C GLU A 5 13.44 -14.87 0.04
N GLY A 6 13.52 -15.89 -0.82
CA GLY A 6 14.33 -15.82 -2.05
C GLY A 6 15.82 -16.19 -1.92
N VAL A 7 16.25 -16.82 -0.83
CA VAL A 7 17.65 -17.30 -0.69
C VAL A 7 17.97 -18.39 -1.74
N LYS A 8 18.76 -18.02 -2.76
CA LYS A 8 19.19 -18.95 -3.83
C LYS A 8 20.33 -19.87 -3.41
N THR A 9 21.26 -19.35 -2.63
CA THR A 9 22.47 -20.08 -2.24
C THR A 9 22.78 -19.86 -0.77
N VAL A 10 23.07 -20.95 -0.06
CA VAL A 10 23.57 -20.94 1.32
C VAL A 10 25.03 -21.37 1.30
N ILE A 11 25.91 -20.54 1.84
CA ILE A 11 27.34 -20.84 1.96
C ILE A 11 27.63 -21.09 3.44
N ASN A 12 28.08 -22.30 3.78
CA ASN A 12 28.59 -22.60 5.11
C ASN A 12 30.11 -22.38 5.10
N PHE A 13 30.54 -21.30 5.77
CA PHE A 13 31.97 -21.01 5.94
C PHE A 13 32.63 -22.01 6.90
N THR A 14 31.97 -22.30 8.02
CA THR A 14 32.33 -23.34 8.99
C THR A 14 31.22 -24.35 9.15
N MET A 15 31.58 -25.62 9.31
CA MET A 15 30.60 -26.68 9.48
C MET A 15 29.96 -26.60 10.88
N PRO A 16 28.63 -26.74 10.97
CA PRO A 16 27.98 -26.77 12.27
C PRO A 16 28.29 -28.07 13.02
N ASN A 17 28.36 -27.99 14.35
CA ASN A 17 28.69 -29.12 15.23
C ASN A 17 27.63 -30.24 15.24
N THR A 18 26.42 -29.99 14.75
CA THR A 18 25.36 -31.02 14.68
C THR A 18 24.66 -31.01 13.32
N VAL A 19 24.24 -32.21 12.89
CA VAL A 19 23.50 -32.40 11.62
C VAL A 19 22.17 -31.66 11.63
N LYS A 20 21.50 -31.57 12.79
CA LYS A 20 20.24 -30.81 12.94
C LYS A 20 20.43 -29.33 12.63
N HIS A 21 21.53 -28.73 13.10
CA HIS A 21 21.86 -27.34 12.77
C HIS A 21 22.20 -27.19 11.28
N TYR A 22 22.89 -28.15 10.69
CA TYR A 22 23.14 -28.16 9.23
C TYR A 22 21.83 -28.13 8.43
N VAL A 23 20.88 -29.00 8.75
CA VAL A 23 19.56 -29.03 8.07
C VAL A 23 18.80 -27.72 8.25
N HIS A 24 18.85 -27.10 9.43
CA HIS A 24 18.21 -25.80 9.66
C HIS A 24 18.84 -24.64 8.87
N ARG A 25 20.16 -24.70 8.60
CA ARG A 25 20.89 -23.73 7.77
C ARG A 25 20.56 -23.92 6.29
N VAL A 26 20.65 -25.16 5.78
CA VAL A 26 20.34 -25.45 4.37
C VAL A 26 18.85 -25.27 4.08
N GLY A 27 17.98 -25.51 5.06
CA GLY A 27 16.53 -25.22 4.95
C GLY A 27 16.18 -23.74 4.83
N ARG A 28 17.15 -22.82 4.76
CA ARG A 28 16.93 -21.42 4.37
C ARG A 28 16.77 -21.26 2.86
N THR A 29 17.35 -22.16 2.07
CA THR A 29 17.19 -22.18 0.61
C THR A 29 16.13 -23.19 0.16
N ALA A 30 15.85 -23.25 -1.15
CA ALA A 30 14.93 -24.20 -1.79
C ALA A 30 13.51 -24.28 -1.19
N ARG A 31 12.97 -23.15 -0.71
CA ARG A 31 11.59 -23.07 -0.19
C ARG A 31 10.58 -22.93 -1.32
N ALA A 32 9.37 -23.44 -1.09
CA ALA A 32 8.25 -23.36 -2.03
C ALA A 32 8.56 -23.91 -3.45
N GLY A 33 9.28 -25.03 -3.53
CA GLY A 33 9.57 -25.73 -4.79
C GLY A 33 10.60 -25.07 -5.69
N ARG A 34 11.28 -24.00 -5.23
CA ARG A 34 12.37 -23.36 -5.98
C ARG A 34 13.66 -24.18 -5.85
N ALA A 35 14.47 -24.17 -6.91
CA ALA A 35 15.82 -24.73 -6.82
C ALA A 35 16.69 -23.89 -5.88
N GLY A 36 17.44 -24.56 -5.00
CA GLY A 36 18.37 -23.95 -4.08
C GLY A 36 19.67 -24.73 -4.04
N ARG A 37 20.77 -24.06 -3.69
CA ARG A 37 22.09 -24.69 -3.60
C ARG A 37 22.74 -24.40 -2.26
N SER A 38 23.32 -25.42 -1.65
CA SER A 38 24.21 -25.25 -0.50
C SER A 38 25.65 -25.59 -0.88
N VAL A 39 26.59 -24.77 -0.43
CA VAL A 39 28.02 -25.00 -0.57
C VAL A 39 28.61 -24.95 0.82
N SER A 40 29.37 -25.98 1.20
CA SER A 40 30.08 -26.01 2.48
C SER A 40 31.58 -26.06 2.21
N LEU A 41 32.32 -25.21 2.91
CA LEU A 41 33.77 -25.35 3.03
C LEU A 41 34.01 -26.29 4.21
N VAL A 42 34.85 -27.30 4.02
CA VAL A 42 35.08 -28.36 5.02
C VAL A 42 36.57 -28.53 5.24
N GLY A 43 37.01 -28.30 6.47
CA GLY A 43 38.39 -28.57 6.91
C GLY A 43 38.61 -30.04 7.28
N GLU A 44 39.83 -30.38 7.72
CA GLU A 44 40.17 -31.75 8.13
C GLU A 44 39.43 -32.19 9.40
N GLU A 45 39.32 -31.30 10.39
CA GLU A 45 38.65 -31.56 11.67
C GLU A 45 37.15 -31.85 11.49
N GLU A 46 36.52 -31.20 10.51
CA GLU A 46 35.09 -31.27 10.23
C GLU A 46 34.71 -32.49 9.36
N ARG A 47 35.69 -33.32 8.98
CA ARG A 47 35.48 -34.49 8.11
C ARG A 47 34.56 -35.53 8.74
N LYS A 48 34.53 -35.64 10.07
CA LYS A 48 33.59 -36.50 10.80
C LYS A 48 32.14 -36.05 10.56
N MET A 49 31.88 -34.75 10.71
CA MET A 49 30.56 -34.16 10.44
C MET A 49 30.14 -34.33 8.98
N LEU A 50 31.07 -34.16 8.03
CA LEU A 50 30.78 -34.40 6.61
C LEU A 50 30.33 -35.84 6.36
N LYS A 51 31.00 -36.84 6.95
CA LYS A 51 30.61 -38.26 6.82
C LYS A 51 29.20 -38.51 7.35
N GLU A 52 28.86 -37.94 8.49
CA GLU A 52 27.50 -38.04 9.06
C GLU A 52 26.44 -37.41 8.15
N ILE A 53 26.74 -36.23 7.61
CA ILE A 53 25.83 -35.53 6.68
C ILE A 53 25.65 -36.31 5.38
N VAL A 54 26.73 -36.88 4.83
CA VAL A 54 26.66 -37.72 3.62
C VAL A 54 25.85 -38.99 3.88
N LYS A 55 25.99 -39.59 5.07
CA LYS A 55 25.20 -40.76 5.48
C LYS A 55 23.72 -40.42 5.65
N ALA A 56 23.41 -39.25 6.20
CA ALA A 56 22.04 -38.78 6.38
C ALA A 56 21.39 -38.27 5.08
N ALA A 57 22.21 -37.84 4.11
CA ALA A 57 21.74 -37.32 2.84
C ALA A 57 21.31 -38.45 1.89
N LYS A 58 20.14 -38.30 1.27
CA LYS A 58 19.65 -39.23 0.23
C LYS A 58 20.36 -39.06 -1.12
N ALA A 59 21.00 -37.91 -1.34
CA ALA A 59 21.66 -37.57 -2.59
C ALA A 59 23.18 -37.46 -2.38
N PRO A 60 24.00 -37.90 -3.35
CA PRO A 60 25.45 -37.82 -3.23
C PRO A 60 25.92 -36.35 -3.23
N VAL A 61 26.77 -36.03 -2.27
CA VAL A 61 27.43 -34.72 -2.18
C VAL A 61 28.53 -34.65 -3.24
N LYS A 62 28.47 -33.65 -4.13
CA LYS A 62 29.48 -33.45 -5.18
C LYS A 62 30.68 -32.70 -4.61
N ALA A 63 31.80 -33.40 -4.44
CA ALA A 63 33.08 -32.75 -4.17
C ALA A 63 33.53 -31.95 -5.41
N ARG A 64 34.00 -30.72 -5.21
CA ARG A 64 34.59 -29.89 -6.26
C ARG A 64 35.95 -29.41 -5.79
N ILE A 65 36.94 -29.62 -6.64
CA ILE A 65 38.28 -29.06 -6.46
C ILE A 65 38.30 -27.73 -7.22
N LEU A 66 38.75 -26.67 -6.57
CA LEU A 66 38.94 -25.38 -7.23
C LEU A 66 40.36 -25.30 -7.80
N PRO A 67 40.54 -24.94 -9.07
CA PRO A 67 41.87 -24.71 -9.64
C PRO A 67 42.51 -23.46 -9.02
N GLN A 68 43.83 -23.48 -8.87
CA GLN A 68 44.59 -22.40 -8.23
C GLN A 68 44.45 -21.06 -8.97
N ASP A 69 44.38 -21.08 -10.31
CA ASP A 69 44.21 -19.87 -11.13
C ASP A 69 42.95 -19.08 -10.77
N VAL A 70 41.87 -19.78 -10.41
CA VAL A 70 40.63 -19.13 -10.00
C VAL A 70 40.80 -18.46 -8.65
N ILE A 71 41.51 -19.11 -7.72
CA ILE A 71 41.80 -18.58 -6.38
C ILE A 71 42.63 -17.30 -6.49
N LEU A 72 43.69 -17.31 -7.32
CA LEU A 72 44.55 -16.14 -7.55
C LEU A 72 43.74 -14.96 -8.11
N LYS A 73 42.91 -15.20 -9.13
CA LYS A 73 42.04 -14.16 -9.71
C LYS A 73 41.10 -13.53 -8.69
N PHE A 74 40.58 -14.30 -7.73
CA PHE A 74 39.70 -13.77 -6.68
C PHE A 74 40.47 -13.07 -5.57
N ARG A 75 41.68 -13.54 -5.24
CA ARG A 75 42.59 -12.85 -4.32
C ARG A 75 42.90 -11.44 -4.84
N ASP A 76 43.31 -11.31 -6.10
CA ASP A 76 43.63 -10.02 -6.70
C ASP A 76 42.43 -9.06 -6.71
N LYS A 77 41.22 -9.60 -6.89
CA LYS A 77 39.98 -8.80 -6.80
C LYS A 77 39.72 -8.31 -5.38
N ILE A 78 39.93 -9.18 -4.38
CA ILE A 78 39.73 -8.82 -2.97
C ILE A 78 40.72 -7.72 -2.58
N GLU A 79 41.98 -7.86 -2.96
CA GLU A 79 43.03 -6.86 -2.69
C GLU A 79 42.72 -5.49 -3.33
N LYS A 80 42.20 -5.49 -4.56
CA LYS A 80 41.74 -4.25 -5.21
C LYS A 80 40.58 -3.58 -4.45
N MET A 81 39.63 -4.36 -3.96
CA MET A 81 38.47 -3.86 -3.22
C MET A 81 38.78 -3.46 -1.78
N GLU A 82 39.91 -3.90 -1.21
CA GLU A 82 40.27 -3.65 0.18
C GLU A 82 40.34 -2.15 0.50
N LYS A 83 40.88 -1.35 -0.43
CA LYS A 83 40.93 0.11 -0.31
C LYS A 83 39.54 0.74 -0.25
N ASP A 84 38.63 0.28 -1.11
CA ASP A 84 37.25 0.77 -1.16
C ASP A 84 36.48 0.37 0.11
N VAL A 85 36.68 -0.85 0.60
CA VAL A 85 36.07 -1.33 1.85
C VAL A 85 36.55 -0.50 3.03
N TYR A 86 37.85 -0.20 3.10
CA TYR A 86 38.40 0.63 4.16
C TYR A 86 37.83 2.05 4.13
N ALA A 87 37.71 2.65 2.94
CA ALA A 87 37.10 3.97 2.77
C ALA A 87 35.63 3.97 3.24
N VAL A 88 34.85 2.94 2.90
CA VAL A 88 33.45 2.82 3.37
C VAL A 88 33.37 2.68 4.88
N LEU A 89 34.24 1.87 5.50
CA LEU A 89 34.27 1.72 6.95
C LEU A 89 34.63 3.02 7.67
N GLN A 90 35.55 3.82 7.11
CA GLN A 90 35.87 5.14 7.65
C GLN A 90 34.67 6.08 7.55
N LEU A 91 34.02 6.14 6.38
CA LEU A 91 32.82 6.97 6.19
C LEU A 91 31.68 6.57 7.14
N GLU A 92 31.44 5.27 7.35
CA GLU A 92 30.43 4.79 8.31
C GLU A 92 30.78 5.17 9.76
N ALA A 93 32.07 5.16 10.11
CA ALA A 93 32.53 5.57 11.44
C ALA A 93 32.35 7.08 11.65
N GLU A 94 32.74 7.90 10.67
CA GLU A 94 32.55 9.34 10.66
C GLU A 94 31.07 9.71 10.74
N GLU A 95 30.22 9.07 9.94
CA GLU A 95 28.77 9.30 9.97
C GLU A 95 28.19 8.95 11.35
N ARG A 96 28.67 7.86 11.96
CA ARG A 96 28.24 7.44 13.30
C ARG A 96 28.66 8.45 14.38
N GLU A 97 29.82 9.07 14.26
CA GLU A 97 30.27 10.11 15.19
C GLU A 97 29.46 11.41 15.02
N VAL A 98 29.22 11.81 13.78
CA VAL A 98 28.36 12.97 13.46
C VAL A 98 26.97 12.76 14.05
N GLN A 99 26.35 11.60 13.83
CA GLN A 99 25.03 11.28 14.41
C GLN A 99 25.01 11.34 15.93
N GLN A 100 26.08 10.90 16.61
CA GLN A 100 26.18 11.02 18.06
C GLN A 100 26.27 12.48 18.51
N SER A 101 27.06 13.29 17.81
CA SER A 101 27.19 14.73 18.10
C SER A 101 25.88 15.47 17.87
N GLU A 102 25.16 15.17 16.78
CA GLU A 102 23.85 15.74 16.47
C GLU A 102 22.81 15.36 17.52
N ALA A 103 22.79 14.09 17.96
CA ALA A 103 21.91 13.64 19.03
C ALA A 103 22.21 14.37 20.36
N GLN A 104 23.48 14.62 20.66
CA GLN A 104 23.88 15.41 21.83
C GLN A 104 23.44 16.87 21.69
N ILE A 105 23.62 17.49 20.53
CA ILE A 105 23.17 18.86 20.28
C ILE A 105 21.65 18.96 20.38
N ASP A 106 20.90 18.03 19.81
CA ASP A 106 19.43 18.00 19.90
C ASP A 106 18.96 17.81 21.35
N THR A 107 19.59 16.93 22.12
CA THR A 107 19.26 16.80 23.55
C THR A 107 19.58 18.07 24.34
N ALA A 108 20.71 18.72 24.07
CA ALA A 108 21.07 20.01 24.68
C ALA A 108 20.11 21.14 24.26
N GLN A 109 19.74 21.23 22.98
CA GLN A 109 18.75 22.19 22.48
C GLN A 109 17.40 21.98 23.14
N ARG A 110 16.94 20.73 23.29
CA ARG A 110 15.70 20.40 24.01
C ARG A 110 15.74 20.83 25.46
N LEU A 111 16.87 20.63 26.15
CA LEU A 111 17.06 21.09 27.53
C LEU A 111 17.06 22.62 27.62
N LEU A 112 17.71 23.31 26.70
CA LEU A 112 17.73 24.78 26.64
C LEU A 112 16.36 25.37 26.28
N SER A 113 15.62 24.76 25.35
CA SER A 113 14.25 25.17 25.02
C SER A 113 13.29 24.90 26.17
N LYS A 114 13.48 23.80 26.91
CA LYS A 114 12.76 23.51 28.16
C LYS A 114 13.09 24.55 29.23
N GLY A 115 14.34 25.00 29.35
CA GLY A 115 14.72 26.07 30.29
C GLY A 115 14.12 27.44 29.98
N LYS A 116 13.71 27.70 28.73
CA LYS A 116 13.02 28.96 28.32
C LYS A 116 11.50 28.92 28.49
N GLN A 117 10.90 27.72 28.52
CA GLN A 117 9.49 27.55 28.91
C GLN A 117 9.47 27.33 30.42
N THR A 118 9.12 28.38 31.16
CA THR A 118 8.85 28.40 32.62
C THR A 118 8.65 27.02 33.26
N ALA A 119 9.50 26.71 34.23
CA ALA A 119 9.69 25.44 34.92
C ALA A 119 8.47 24.86 35.69
N ASP A 120 7.26 25.42 35.54
CA ASP A 120 6.17 25.16 36.48
C ASP A 120 5.09 24.19 36.01
N GLN A 121 5.01 23.76 34.74
CA GLN A 121 3.96 22.82 34.33
C GLN A 121 4.37 21.89 33.17
N GLU A 122 5.23 20.89 33.43
CA GLU A 122 5.21 19.66 32.63
C GLU A 122 4.98 18.45 33.54
N PRO A 123 4.01 17.57 33.23
CA PRO A 123 3.82 16.35 34.00
C PRO A 123 5.03 15.42 33.82
N GLU A 124 5.45 14.78 34.91
CA GLU A 124 6.52 13.78 34.85
C GLU A 124 6.23 12.73 33.77
N ARG A 125 7.28 12.29 33.05
CA ARG A 125 7.17 11.18 32.11
C ARG A 125 6.80 9.91 32.87
N SER A 126 5.51 9.66 33.02
CA SER A 126 5.00 8.44 33.62
C SER A 126 5.04 7.31 32.62
N TRP A 127 5.59 6.16 33.04
CA TRP A 127 5.47 4.90 32.29
C TRP A 127 4.00 4.50 32.08
N PHE A 128 3.12 4.98 32.95
CA PHE A 128 1.69 4.79 32.84
C PHE A 128 1.06 5.95 32.07
N GLN A 129 0.45 5.60 30.95
CA GLN A 129 -0.37 6.52 30.17
C GLN A 129 -1.60 6.94 30.97
N THR A 130 -1.89 8.23 31.04
CA THR A 130 -3.10 8.71 31.73
C THR A 130 -4.36 8.24 31.00
N LYS A 131 -5.49 8.19 31.70
CA LYS A 131 -6.78 7.79 31.10
C LYS A 131 -7.17 8.69 29.92
N GLU A 132 -6.76 9.96 29.97
CA GLU A 132 -6.98 10.95 28.91
C GLU A 132 -6.06 10.76 27.71
N GLU A 133 -4.76 10.53 27.94
CA GLU A 133 -3.82 10.19 26.87
C GLU A 133 -4.23 8.91 26.15
N ARG A 134 -4.69 7.90 26.91
CA ARG A 134 -5.20 6.65 26.34
C ARG A 134 -6.46 6.84 25.52
N LYS A 135 -7.32 7.81 25.88
CA LYS A 135 -8.48 8.22 25.06
C LYS A 135 -8.01 8.94 23.79
N LYS A 136 -7.10 9.90 23.90
CA LYS A 136 -6.53 10.65 22.76
C LYS A 136 -5.83 9.73 21.77
N GLU A 137 -5.05 8.76 22.24
CA GLU A 137 -4.36 7.79 21.39
C GLU A 137 -5.34 6.80 20.74
N LYS A 138 -6.40 6.38 21.44
CA LYS A 138 -7.50 5.61 20.83
C LYS A 138 -8.19 6.39 19.71
N ILE A 139 -8.44 7.69 19.91
CA ILE A 139 -9.04 8.57 18.91
C ILE A 139 -8.09 8.72 17.70
N ALA A 140 -6.79 8.97 17.94
CA ALA A 140 -5.79 9.08 16.89
C ALA A 140 -5.65 7.78 16.08
N LYS A 141 -5.66 6.62 16.75
CA LYS A 141 -5.62 5.30 16.11
C LYS A 141 -6.89 5.02 15.30
N ALA A 142 -8.06 5.37 15.83
CA ALA A 142 -9.33 5.25 15.10
C ALA A 142 -9.35 6.14 13.85
N LEU A 143 -8.77 7.34 13.93
CA LEU A 143 -8.62 8.25 12.79
C LEU A 143 -7.67 7.68 11.72
N GLN A 144 -6.54 7.11 12.14
CA GLN A 144 -5.58 6.48 11.25
C GLN A 144 -6.19 5.26 10.55
N GLU A 145 -6.95 4.44 11.28
CA GLU A 145 -7.66 3.28 10.77
C GLU A 145 -8.76 3.69 9.77
N PHE A 146 -9.46 4.80 10.04
CA PHE A 146 -10.43 5.38 9.12
C PHE A 146 -9.80 5.90 7.82
N ASP A 147 -8.66 6.61 7.89
CA ASP A 147 -7.95 7.06 6.68
C ASP A 147 -7.46 5.86 5.84
N LEU A 148 -6.98 4.81 6.50
CA LEU A 148 -6.58 3.57 5.84
C LEU A 148 -7.76 2.84 5.18
N ALA A 149 -8.96 2.93 5.77
CA ALA A 149 -10.19 2.40 5.21
C ALA A 149 -10.67 3.22 3.99
N LEU A 150 -10.51 4.54 3.99
CA LEU A 150 -10.84 5.42 2.87
C LEU A 150 -9.96 5.17 1.63
N ARG A 151 -8.73 4.67 1.82
CA ARG A 151 -7.78 4.39 0.74
C ARG A 151 -8.17 3.19 -0.15
N GLY A 152 -9.19 2.39 0.20
CA GLY A 152 -9.60 1.25 -0.65
C GLY A 152 -11.04 0.74 -0.46
N LYS A 153 -11.73 0.41 -1.56
CA LYS A 153 -13.14 -0.05 -1.58
C LYS A 153 -13.42 -1.26 -0.69
N LYS A 154 -12.52 -2.26 -0.67
CA LYS A 154 -12.66 -3.48 0.17
C LYS A 154 -12.51 -3.17 1.66
N LYS A 155 -11.54 -2.32 2.03
CA LYS A 155 -11.27 -1.93 3.42
C LYS A 155 -12.39 -1.05 4.00
N ARG A 156 -12.91 -0.11 3.20
CA ARG A 156 -14.10 0.69 3.55
C ARG A 156 -15.34 -0.17 3.84
N LYS A 157 -15.60 -1.20 3.02
CA LYS A 157 -16.74 -2.11 3.24
C LYS A 157 -16.60 -2.91 4.53
N LYS A 158 -15.38 -3.31 4.90
CA LYS A 158 -15.08 -3.99 6.16
C LYS A 158 -15.27 -3.05 7.37
N PHE A 159 -14.69 -1.85 7.31
CA PHE A 159 -14.85 -0.83 8.36
C PHE A 159 -16.32 -0.49 8.64
N MET A 160 -17.14 -0.28 7.59
CA MET A 160 -18.58 0.00 7.78
C MET A 160 -19.35 -1.18 8.39
N LYS A 161 -18.91 -2.43 8.16
CA LYS A 161 -19.51 -3.63 8.78
C LYS A 161 -19.12 -3.74 10.25
N ASP A 162 -17.89 -3.38 10.59
CA ASP A 162 -17.35 -3.43 11.95
C ASP A 162 -17.91 -2.28 12.82
N VAL A 163 -18.11 -1.09 12.25
CA VAL A 163 -18.79 0.04 12.92
C VAL A 163 -20.26 -0.29 13.20
N LYS A 164 -20.98 -0.90 12.24
CA LYS A 164 -22.36 -1.36 12.47
C LYS A 164 -22.49 -2.42 13.58
N LYS A 165 -21.42 -3.17 13.87
CA LYS A 165 -21.41 -4.18 14.95
C LYS A 165 -21.14 -3.60 16.34
N LYS A 166 -20.56 -2.40 16.45
CA LYS A 166 -20.12 -1.83 17.73
C LYS A 166 -21.18 -1.02 18.50
N GLY A 167 -22.43 -1.02 18.04
CA GLY A 167 -23.52 -0.24 18.66
C GLY A 167 -23.47 1.25 18.29
N GLU A 168 -24.54 1.96 18.61
CA GLU A 168 -24.69 3.38 18.29
C GLU A 168 -23.70 4.24 19.08
N MET A 169 -22.74 4.86 18.37
CA MET A 169 -21.82 5.86 18.91
C MET A 169 -22.61 7.01 19.57
N THR A 170 -22.13 7.56 20.68
CA THR A 170 -22.77 8.70 21.35
C THR A 170 -22.74 9.95 20.45
N ALA A 171 -23.65 10.89 20.67
CA ALA A 171 -23.76 12.09 19.82
C ALA A 171 -22.46 12.91 19.78
N GLU A 172 -21.74 12.96 20.90
CA GLU A 172 -20.45 13.63 21.02
C GLU A 172 -19.33 12.93 20.23
N GLU A 173 -19.30 11.60 20.23
CA GLU A 173 -18.33 10.84 19.45
C GLU A 173 -18.56 10.98 17.94
N ARG A 174 -19.82 11.16 17.52
CA ARG A 174 -20.17 11.41 16.11
C ARG A 174 -19.69 12.80 15.66
N SER A 175 -19.90 13.84 16.47
CA SER A 175 -19.49 15.21 16.11
C SER A 175 -17.97 15.34 16.03
N GLN A 176 -17.24 14.76 16.99
CA GLN A 176 -15.78 14.72 16.97
C GLN A 176 -15.24 13.98 15.74
N PHE A 177 -15.87 12.87 15.36
CA PHE A 177 -15.51 12.14 14.15
C PHE A 177 -15.73 12.95 12.87
N GLU A 178 -16.82 13.72 12.80
CA GLU A 178 -17.10 14.60 11.66
C GLU A 178 -16.10 15.76 11.56
N ILE A 179 -15.74 16.39 12.69
CA ILE A 179 -14.72 17.44 12.74
C ILE A 179 -13.37 16.90 12.24
N LEU A 180 -12.95 15.74 12.73
CA LEU A 180 -11.70 15.10 12.31
C LEU A 180 -11.72 14.71 10.83
N LYS A 181 -12.85 14.22 10.33
CA LYS A 181 -13.04 13.92 8.90
C LYS A 181 -12.92 15.18 8.04
N ALA A 182 -13.46 16.31 8.50
CA ALA A 182 -13.34 17.60 7.82
C ALA A 182 -11.88 18.10 7.78
N GLN A 183 -11.16 18.01 8.90
CA GLN A 183 -9.74 18.36 8.98
C GLN A 183 -8.88 17.52 8.03
N MET A 184 -9.08 16.19 8.01
CA MET A 184 -8.35 15.29 7.11
C MET A 184 -8.65 15.55 5.63
N PHE A 185 -9.89 15.94 5.30
CA PHE A 185 -10.25 16.35 3.94
C PHE A 185 -9.53 17.65 3.52
N ALA A 186 -9.48 18.63 4.42
CA ALA A 186 -8.74 19.87 4.21
C ALA A 186 -7.24 19.62 4.02
N GLU A 187 -6.63 18.76 4.84
CA GLU A 187 -5.21 18.40 4.73
C GLU A 187 -4.90 17.69 3.40
N ARG A 188 -5.80 16.81 2.94
CA ARG A 188 -5.67 16.14 1.63
C ARG A 188 -5.77 17.13 0.47
N LEU A 189 -6.66 18.09 0.54
CA LEU A 189 -6.76 19.18 -0.44
C LEU A 189 -5.48 20.02 -0.46
N ALA A 190 -4.96 20.39 0.71
CA ALA A 190 -3.70 21.11 0.83
C ALA A 190 -2.51 20.33 0.24
N LYS A 191 -2.38 19.03 0.55
CA LYS A 191 -1.34 18.15 -0.03
C LYS A 191 -1.50 18.00 -1.55
N ARG A 192 -2.72 17.96 -2.08
CA ARG A 192 -2.97 17.93 -3.53
C ARG A 192 -2.53 19.23 -4.19
N ASN A 193 -2.83 20.36 -3.56
CA ASN A 193 -2.49 21.68 -4.09
C ASN A 193 -0.98 21.97 -3.98
N ARG A 194 -0.28 21.38 -2.99
CA ARG A 194 1.19 21.46 -2.85
C ARG A 194 1.97 20.55 -3.79
N ARG A 195 1.33 19.59 -4.48
CA ARG A 195 2.04 18.76 -5.48
C ARG A 195 2.37 19.64 -6.68
N THR A 196 3.65 19.75 -7.00
CA THR A 196 4.11 20.38 -8.24
C THR A 196 3.42 19.70 -9.42
N LYS A 197 2.74 20.49 -10.26
CA LYS A 197 2.21 19.98 -11.53
C LYS A 197 3.42 19.48 -12.32
N ARG A 198 3.42 18.20 -12.73
CA ARG A 198 4.46 17.66 -13.60
C ARG A 198 4.59 18.59 -14.82
N ALA A 199 5.77 19.16 -15.03
CA ALA A 199 6.06 19.88 -16.26
C ALA A 199 5.85 18.91 -17.43
N ARG A 200 4.92 19.24 -18.32
CA ARG A 200 4.79 18.54 -19.60
C ARG A 200 5.92 19.05 -20.49
N ALA A 201 6.69 18.14 -21.06
CA ALA A 201 7.90 18.43 -21.82
C ALA A 201 7.65 18.93 -23.26
N MET A 202 6.40 19.16 -23.65
CA MET A 202 6.05 19.70 -24.97
C MET A 202 4.88 20.68 -24.82
N PRO A 203 4.95 21.88 -25.41
CA PRO A 203 3.74 22.62 -25.74
C PRO A 203 3.07 21.87 -26.91
N GLU A 204 1.96 21.19 -26.64
CA GLU A 204 1.14 20.60 -27.70
C GLU A 204 0.42 21.73 -28.44
N GLU A 205 0.74 21.90 -29.72
CA GLU A 205 -0.25 22.29 -30.72
C GLU A 205 -1.45 21.31 -30.62
N GLU A 206 -2.66 21.86 -30.73
CA GLU A 206 -3.91 21.14 -30.49
C GLU A 206 -3.96 19.79 -31.23
N PRO A 207 -4.11 18.66 -30.52
CA PRO A 207 -4.42 17.41 -31.18
C PRO A 207 -5.92 17.35 -31.45
N ALA A 208 -6.28 17.14 -32.72
CA ALA A 208 -7.62 16.85 -33.17
C ALA A 208 -8.30 15.78 -32.30
N ALA A 209 -9.57 16.02 -31.96
CA ALA A 209 -10.38 15.23 -31.06
C ALA A 209 -10.46 13.74 -31.47
N GLY A 210 -9.76 12.88 -30.73
CA GLY A 210 -10.00 11.43 -30.74
C GLY A 210 -11.34 11.06 -30.09
N PRO A 211 -11.90 9.86 -30.37
CA PRO A 211 -13.24 9.51 -29.93
C PRO A 211 -13.33 9.42 -28.40
N ALA A 212 -14.19 10.26 -27.82
CA ALA A 212 -14.38 10.39 -26.39
C ALA A 212 -14.76 9.06 -25.73
N LYS A 213 -13.91 8.59 -24.80
CA LYS A 213 -14.29 7.56 -23.81
C LYS A 213 -15.53 8.05 -23.06
N LYS A 214 -16.63 7.28 -23.12
CA LYS A 214 -17.90 7.53 -22.42
C LYS A 214 -17.65 7.97 -20.97
N GLN A 215 -17.76 9.28 -20.74
CA GLN A 215 -17.90 9.83 -19.40
C GLN A 215 -19.16 9.23 -18.79
N LYS A 216 -19.07 8.75 -17.55
CA LYS A 216 -20.24 8.34 -16.78
C LYS A 216 -21.16 9.56 -16.66
N GLN A 217 -22.31 9.49 -17.32
CA GLN A 217 -23.35 10.50 -17.21
C GLN A 217 -23.75 10.61 -15.74
N HIS A 218 -23.67 11.82 -15.19
CA HIS A 218 -24.30 12.15 -13.92
C HIS A 218 -25.80 11.84 -14.03
N LYS A 219 -26.39 11.26 -12.99
CA LYS A 219 -27.84 11.08 -12.93
C LYS A 219 -28.47 12.48 -13.00
N LYS A 220 -29.17 12.79 -14.10
CA LYS A 220 -29.99 13.99 -14.21
C LYS A 220 -31.15 13.89 -13.21
N SER A 221 -31.67 15.02 -12.75
CA SER A 221 -32.92 15.00 -11.98
C SER A 221 -34.04 14.45 -12.87
N VAL A 222 -35.05 13.81 -12.27
CA VAL A 222 -36.19 13.23 -13.02
C VAL A 222 -36.83 14.30 -13.92
N PHE A 223 -36.88 15.54 -13.45
CA PHE A 223 -37.38 16.69 -14.18
C PHE A 223 -36.56 17.02 -15.44
N ASP A 224 -35.23 17.05 -15.34
CA ASP A 224 -34.35 17.28 -16.50
C ASP A 224 -34.38 16.11 -17.50
N GLU A 225 -34.61 14.90 -17.00
CA GLU A 225 -34.72 13.72 -17.85
C GLU A 225 -35.97 13.78 -18.72
N GLU A 226 -37.13 14.17 -18.17
CA GLU A 226 -38.36 14.35 -18.95
C GLU A 226 -38.24 15.46 -20.01
N LEU A 227 -37.64 16.60 -19.66
CA LEU A 227 -37.45 17.73 -20.58
C LEU A 227 -36.45 17.46 -21.70
N THR A 228 -35.45 16.61 -21.46
CA THR A 228 -34.37 16.35 -22.42
C THR A 228 -34.43 14.98 -23.10
N ASN A 229 -35.50 14.21 -22.89
CA ASN A 229 -35.67 12.87 -23.47
C ASN A 229 -36.07 12.94 -24.96
N THR A 230 -35.08 12.89 -25.84
CA THR A 230 -35.29 12.84 -27.30
C THR A 230 -35.44 11.43 -27.86
N SER A 231 -35.68 10.41 -27.00
CA SER A 231 -35.79 9.03 -27.46
C SER A 231 -36.99 8.82 -28.39
N LYS A 232 -36.84 7.89 -29.36
CA LYS A 232 -37.91 7.51 -30.31
C LYS A 232 -39.21 7.08 -29.61
N LYS A 233 -39.14 6.60 -28.37
CA LYS A 233 -40.31 6.19 -27.58
C LYS A 233 -41.08 7.40 -27.05
N ALA A 234 -40.39 8.40 -26.47
CA ALA A 234 -40.99 9.67 -26.06
C ALA A 234 -41.60 10.40 -27.25
N LEU A 235 -40.87 10.49 -28.38
CA LEU A 235 -41.37 11.15 -29.59
C LEU A 235 -42.63 10.48 -30.17
N LYS A 236 -42.75 9.15 -30.04
CA LYS A 236 -43.94 8.39 -30.45
C LYS A 236 -45.15 8.66 -29.55
N GLN A 237 -44.95 8.83 -28.24
CA GLN A 237 -46.04 9.20 -27.32
C GLN A 237 -46.60 10.58 -27.64
N TYR A 238 -45.74 11.58 -27.90
CA TYR A 238 -46.19 12.90 -28.31
C TYR A 238 -46.94 12.90 -29.66
N ARG A 239 -46.50 12.10 -30.64
CA ARG A 239 -47.16 12.01 -31.97
C ARG A 239 -48.47 11.23 -31.95
N ALA A 240 -48.58 10.18 -31.13
CA ALA A 240 -49.77 9.32 -31.09
C ALA A 240 -50.92 9.95 -30.28
N GLY A 241 -50.64 11.03 -29.55
CA GLY A 241 -51.58 11.63 -28.61
C GLY A 241 -51.76 10.77 -27.35
N PRO A 242 -52.53 11.27 -26.36
CA PRO A 242 -52.73 10.57 -25.11
C PRO A 242 -53.36 9.20 -25.35
N SER A 243 -52.86 8.21 -24.62
CA SER A 243 -53.33 6.82 -24.67
C SER A 243 -54.80 6.72 -24.25
N PHE A 244 -55.43 5.58 -24.52
CA PHE A 244 -56.85 5.37 -24.19
C PHE A 244 -57.15 5.57 -22.69
N GLU A 245 -56.24 5.14 -21.82
CA GLU A 245 -56.35 5.30 -20.37
C GLU A 245 -56.16 6.76 -19.93
N GLU A 246 -55.18 7.46 -20.50
CA GLU A 246 -54.95 8.89 -20.22
C GLU A 246 -56.11 9.76 -20.72
N ARG A 247 -56.69 9.47 -21.89
CA ARG A 247 -57.90 10.17 -22.37
C ARG A 247 -59.10 9.97 -21.44
N LYS A 248 -59.22 8.78 -20.84
CA LYS A 248 -60.27 8.47 -19.88
C LYS A 248 -60.05 9.24 -18.57
N GLN A 249 -58.81 9.35 -18.09
CA GLN A 249 -58.48 10.19 -16.92
C GLN A 249 -58.67 11.68 -17.20
N LEU A 250 -58.34 12.15 -18.40
CA LEU A 250 -58.47 13.55 -18.82
C LEU A 250 -59.89 13.93 -19.29
N GLY A 251 -60.86 13.02 -19.23
CA GLY A 251 -62.26 13.30 -19.60
C GLY A 251 -62.51 13.61 -21.08
N LEU A 252 -61.59 13.24 -21.98
CA LEU A 252 -61.68 13.57 -23.40
C LEU A 252 -62.65 12.64 -24.14
N PRO A 253 -63.60 13.16 -24.96
CA PRO A 253 -64.60 12.35 -25.64
C PRO A 253 -63.96 11.43 -26.71
N ARG A 254 -64.49 10.20 -26.83
CA ARG A 254 -64.06 9.22 -27.85
C ARG A 254 -64.41 9.72 -29.26
N GLN A 255 -63.41 10.09 -30.06
CA GLN A 255 -63.59 10.24 -31.50
C GLN A 255 -63.79 8.86 -32.15
N ARG A 256 -65.01 8.57 -32.60
CA ARG A 256 -65.29 7.46 -33.53
C ARG A 256 -64.66 7.83 -34.89
N ARG A 257 -63.60 7.13 -35.31
CA ARG A 257 -63.10 7.23 -36.68
C ARG A 257 -64.09 6.55 -37.63
N GLY A 258 -64.68 7.32 -38.54
CA GLY A 258 -65.53 6.83 -39.62
C GLY A 258 -64.73 6.02 -40.64
N ASN A 259 -65.36 4.97 -41.17
CA ASN A 259 -64.81 4.12 -42.23
C ASN A 259 -64.63 4.94 -43.53
N PHE A 260 -63.39 5.34 -43.82
CA PHE A 260 -63.04 5.92 -45.11
C PHE A 260 -62.62 4.79 -46.06
N LYS A 261 -63.51 4.42 -46.98
CA LYS A 261 -63.23 3.49 -48.09
C LYS A 261 -62.32 4.20 -49.09
N SER A 262 -61.07 3.76 -49.20
CA SER A 262 -60.19 4.15 -50.31
C SER A 262 -60.55 3.34 -51.56
N LYS A 263 -61.10 4.01 -52.58
CA LYS A 263 -61.10 3.53 -53.97
C LYS A 263 -59.66 3.54 -54.49
N SER A 264 -59.30 2.49 -55.21
CA SER A 264 -58.02 2.35 -55.92
C SER A 264 -57.90 3.31 -57.11
N ARG A 265 -56.66 3.68 -57.41
CA ARG A 265 -56.13 3.76 -58.77
C ARG A 265 -54.71 3.23 -58.75
#